data_AF-A0A497QUD9-F1
#
_entry.id   AF-A0A497QUD9-F1
#
_cell.length_a   1.000
_cell.length_b   1.000
_cell.length_c   1.000
_cell.angle_alpha   90.00
_cell.angle_beta   90.00
_cell.angle_gamma   90.00
#
_symmetry.space_group_name_H-M   'P 1'
#
loop_
_entity.id
_entity.type
_entity.pdbx_description
1 polymer ?
#
loop_
_entity_poly.entity_id
_entity_poly.type
_entity_poly.pdbx_seq_one_letter_code
_entity_poly.pdbx_strand_id
1 'polypeptide(L)' 'MAKIEPEPRKITELETTIEAKESHNAGDQLKPRCPYCGSENVYGMSRVVGYFSIIENWNRSKKAELKRRQQGNYWFDNKS' A
#
# COMPACT_ATOMS: atom_id res chain seq x y z
N MET A 1 16.66 31.98 -28.80
CA MET A 1 17.08 31.07 -27.70
C MET A 1 15.83 30.63 -26.96
N ALA A 2 15.23 29.49 -27.35
CA ALA A 2 14.07 28.97 -26.64
C ALA A 2 14.55 28.16 -25.43
N LYS A 3 14.12 28.57 -24.24
CA LYS A 3 14.37 27.84 -22.99
C LYS A 3 13.46 26.61 -23.00
N ILE A 4 14.07 25.43 -23.01
CA ILE A 4 13.36 24.16 -22.84
C ILE A 4 13.26 23.95 -21.34
N GLU A 5 12.09 24.24 -20.77
CA GLU A 5 11.81 23.85 -19.39
C GLU A 5 11.47 22.35 -19.37
N PRO A 6 12.14 21.52 -18.55
CA PRO A 6 11.83 20.10 -18.49
C PRO A 6 10.45 19.90 -17.85
N GLU A 7 9.54 19.29 -18.62
CA GLU A 7 8.22 18.85 -18.15
C GLU A 7 8.32 18.09 -16.82
N PRO A 8 7.49 18.42 -15.82
CA PRO A 8 7.51 17.74 -14.53
C PRO A 8 7.14 16.28 -14.75
N ARG A 9 8.10 15.36 -14.56
CA ARG A 9 7.84 13.92 -14.65
C ARG A 9 6.68 13.58 -13.72
N LYS A 10 5.63 12.97 -14.28
CA LYS A 10 4.43 12.63 -13.52
C LYS A 10 4.82 11.69 -12.39
N ILE A 11 4.46 12.06 -11.16
CA ILE A 11 4.73 11.30 -9.92
C ILE A 11 4.31 9.83 -10.06
N THR A 12 3.31 9.56 -10.90
CA THR A 12 2.80 8.22 -11.23
C THR A 12 3.83 7.27 -11.82
N GLU A 13 4.89 7.77 -12.49
CA GLU A 13 5.90 6.91 -13.11
C GLU A 13 7.00 6.48 -12.12
N LEU A 14 7.13 7.16 -10.97
CA LEU A 14 8.13 6.83 -9.95
C LEU A 14 7.63 5.78 -8.95
N GLU A 15 6.32 5.59 -8.85
CA GLU A 15 5.71 4.61 -7.94
C GLU A 15 5.83 3.17 -8.50
N THR A 16 5.78 3.00 -9.82
CA THR A 16 5.78 1.68 -10.47
C THR A 16 7.11 0.92 -10.36
N THR A 17 8.23 1.62 -10.14
CA THR A 17 9.55 0.96 -10.02
C THR A 17 9.79 0.36 -8.62
N ILE A 18 9.06 0.86 -7.61
CA ILE A 18 9.29 0.47 -6.20
C ILE A 18 8.63 -0.89 -5.88
N GLU A 19 7.65 -1.33 -6.67
CA GLU A 19 6.85 -2.53 -6.38
C GLU A 19 7.49 -3.85 -6.84
N ALA A 20 8.64 -3.83 -7.52
CA ALA A 20 9.22 -5.02 -8.16
C ALA A 20 10.07 -5.94 -7.25
N LYS A 21 10.04 -5.79 -5.91
CA LYS A 21 10.89 -6.59 -4.99
C LYS A 21 10.18 -7.16 -3.76
N GLU A 22 8.96 -7.66 -3.91
CA GLU A 22 8.38 -8.60 -2.94
C GLU A 22 8.01 -9.92 -3.65
N SER A 23 9.03 -10.68 -4.05
CA SER A 23 8.86 -12.06 -4.55
C SER A 23 8.57 -13.01 -3.39
N HIS A 24 7.32 -13.05 -2.94
CA HIS A 24 6.84 -14.08 -2.04
C HIS A 24 6.36 -15.29 -2.84
N ASN A 25 7.22 -16.31 -2.97
CA ASN A 25 6.77 -17.66 -3.31
C ASN A 25 6.04 -18.23 -2.08
N ALA A 26 4.74 -17.99 -1.98
CA ALA A 26 3.85 -18.66 -1.05
C ALA A 26 2.63 -19.10 -1.86
N GLY A 27 2.35 -20.41 -1.84
CA GLY A 27 1.37 -21.07 -2.70
C GLY A 27 0.06 -20.30 -2.80
N ASP A 28 -0.41 -20.17 -4.05
CA ASP A 28 -1.74 -19.72 -4.47
C ASP A 28 -2.47 -18.89 -3.41
N GLN A 29 -2.07 -17.62 -3.29
CA GLN A 29 -2.73 -16.65 -2.42
C GLN A 29 -4.20 -16.57 -2.82
N LEU A 30 -5.05 -17.29 -2.07
CA LEU A 30 -6.50 -17.25 -2.21
C LEU A 30 -6.93 -15.79 -2.12
N LYS A 31 -7.30 -15.22 -3.28
CA LYS A 31 -7.85 -13.87 -3.35
C LYS A 31 -9.02 -13.79 -2.36
N PRO A 32 -9.14 -12.69 -1.60
CA PRO A 32 -10.24 -12.54 -0.68
C PRO A 32 -11.57 -12.61 -1.45
N ARG A 33 -12.52 -13.36 -0.91
CA ARG A 33 -13.86 -13.54 -1.50
C ARG A 33 -14.91 -13.34 -0.43
N CYS A 34 -16.07 -12.82 -0.85
CA CYS A 34 -17.24 -12.73 0.00
C CYS A 34 -17.70 -14.16 0.40
N PRO A 35 -17.80 -14.50 1.70
CA PRO A 35 -18.19 -15.84 2.13
C PRO A 35 -19.66 -16.19 1.80
N TYR A 36 -20.47 -15.19 1.42
CA TYR A 36 -21.88 -15.37 1.10
C TYR A 36 -22.14 -15.63 -0.39
N CYS A 37 -21.48 -14.89 -1.29
CA CYS A 37 -21.74 -14.97 -2.73
C CYS A 37 -20.51 -15.33 -3.58
N GLY A 38 -19.33 -15.50 -2.97
CA GLY A 38 -18.09 -15.82 -3.67
C GLY A 38 -17.46 -14.66 -4.45
N SER A 39 -18.07 -13.47 -4.43
CA SER A 39 -17.56 -12.29 -5.15
C SER A 39 -16.14 -11.91 -4.74
N GLU A 40 -15.29 -11.60 -5.71
CA GLU A 40 -13.94 -11.05 -5.52
C GLU A 40 -13.94 -9.52 -5.35
N ASN A 41 -15.09 -8.85 -5.50
CA ASN A 41 -15.24 -7.41 -5.28
C ASN A 41 -15.29 -7.10 -3.77
N VAL A 42 -14.17 -7.31 -3.10
CA VAL A 42 -13.97 -7.07 -1.67
C VAL A 42 -12.72 -6.23 -1.46
N TYR A 43 -12.68 -5.48 -0.36
CA TYR A 43 -11.59 -4.54 -0.05
C TYR A 43 -11.10 -4.75 1.38
N GLY A 44 -9.82 -4.50 1.62
CA GLY A 44 -9.26 -4.44 2.95
C GLY A 44 -9.67 -3.16 3.66
N MET A 45 -10.12 -3.24 4.90
CA MET A 45 -10.42 -2.07 5.73
C MET A 45 -9.73 -2.15 7.09
N SER A 46 -9.29 -1.01 7.61
CA SER A 46 -8.70 -0.90 8.94
C SER A 46 -9.11 0.41 9.61
N ARG A 47 -9.02 0.45 10.94
CA ARG A 47 -9.42 1.59 11.75
C ARG A 47 -8.28 2.60 11.90
N VAL A 48 -8.59 3.88 11.65
CA VAL A 48 -7.71 5.04 11.83
C VAL A 48 -8.46 6.10 12.63
N VAL A 49 -7.88 6.56 13.76
CA VAL A 49 -8.44 7.61 14.65
C VAL A 49 -9.96 7.51 14.84
N GLY A 50 -10.45 6.30 15.11
CA GLY A 50 -11.85 6.08 15.46
C GLY A 50 -12.78 5.58 14.35
N TYR A 51 -12.42 5.69 13.06
CA TYR A 51 -13.28 5.27 11.93
C TYR A 51 -12.58 4.26 11.00
N PHE A 52 -13.37 3.52 10.21
CA PHE A 52 -12.85 2.57 9.22
C PHE A 52 -12.51 3.27 7.90
N SER A 53 -11.43 2.82 7.25
CA SER A 53 -10.99 3.30 5.95
C SER A 53 -10.46 2.15 5.09
N ILE A 54 -10.63 2.27 3.77
CA ILE A 54 -10.18 1.31 2.76
C ILE A 54 -8.66 1.40 2.60
N ILE A 55 -7.97 0.28 2.81
CA ILE A 55 -6.50 0.18 2.86
C ILE A 55 -5.88 0.43 1.49
N GLU A 56 -6.54 0.01 0.42
CA GLU A 56 -6.10 0.17 -0.97
C GLU A 56 -5.87 1.64 -1.31
N ASN A 57 -6.71 2.54 -0.78
CA ASN A 57 -6.64 3.99 -0.93
C ASN A 57 -5.56 4.66 -0.06
N TRP A 58 -4.80 3.91 0.74
CA TRP A 58 -3.79 4.49 1.63
C TRP A 58 -2.49 4.78 0.89
N ASN A 59 -1.83 5.87 1.27
CA ASN A 59 -0.47 6.16 0.82
C ASN A 59 0.53 5.16 1.42
N ARG A 60 1.75 5.13 0.86
CA ARG A 60 2.83 4.23 1.28
C ARG A 60 3.13 4.32 2.79
N SER A 61 3.15 5.52 3.36
CA SER A 61 3.46 5.73 4.78
C SER A 61 2.43 5.07 5.70
N LYS A 62 1.15 5.15 5.37
CA LYS A 62 0.05 4.49 6.12
C LYS A 62 0.10 2.97 5.97
N LYS A 63 0.35 2.44 4.76
CA LYS A 63 0.54 1.00 4.55
C LYS A 63 1.73 0.45 5.35
N ALA A 64 2.83 1.20 5.42
CA ALA A 64 4.00 0.84 6.22
C ALA A 64 3.75 0.92 7.73
N GLU A 65 2.94 1.87 8.20
CA GLU A 65 2.47 1.93 9.59
C GLU A 65 1.60 0.72 9.94
N LEU A 66 0.68 0.33 9.06
CA LEU A 66 -0.17 -0.85 9.27
C LEU A 66 0.65 -2.14 9.40
N LYS A 67 1.64 -2.33 8.51
CA LYS A 67 2.56 -3.47 8.55
C LYS A 67 3.30 -3.54 9.90
N ARG A 68 3.72 -2.39 10.42
CA ARG A 68 4.37 -2.29 11.75
C ARG A 68 3.41 -2.62 12.90
N ARG A 69 2.17 -2.11 12.86
CA ARG A 69 1.13 -2.46 13.84
C ARG A 69 0.84 -3.96 13.88
N GLN A 70 0.76 -4.60 12.72
CA GLN A 70 0.56 -6.06 12.61
C GLN A 70 1.72 -6.85 13.22
N GLN A 71 2.94 -6.29 13.20
CA GLN A 71 4.12 -6.85 13.84
C GLN A 71 4.22 -6.51 15.34
N GLY A 72 3.30 -5.72 15.88
CA GLY A 72 3.37 -5.21 17.26
C GLY A 72 4.44 -4.14 17.47
N ASN A 73 5.05 -3.59 16.41
CA ASN A 73 6.02 -2.51 16.52
C ASN A 73 5.33 -1.15 16.44
N TYR A 74 5.05 -0.56 17.59
CA TYR A 74 4.38 0.75 17.69
C TYR A 74 5.36 1.92 17.79
N TRP A 75 6.66 1.64 17.94
CA TRP A 75 7.68 2.66 18.09
C TRP A 75 8.27 3.03 16.73
N PHE A 76 8.68 4.29 16.62
CA PHE A 76 9.49 4.74 15.49
C PHE A 76 10.88 4.13 15.66
N ASP A 77 11.38 3.45 14.63
CA ASP A 77 12.76 3.01 14.57
C ASP A 77 13.64 4.27 14.55
N ASN A 78 14.31 4.56 15.67
CA ASN A 78 15.41 5.50 15.72
C ASN A 78 16.58 4.87 14.96
N LYS A 79 16.55 4.93 13.63
CA LYS A 79 17.75 4.65 12.84
C LYS A 79 18.67 5.87 12.95
N SER A 80 19.51 5.83 13.98
CA SER A 80 20.73 6.64 14.15
C SER A 80 21.79 6.26 13.12
#